data_AF-A0A1G5CNJ3-F1
#
_entry.id   AF-A0A1G5CNJ3-F1
#
_cell.length_a   1.000
_cell.length_b   1.000
_cell.length_c   1.000
_cell.angle_alpha   90.00
_cell.angle_beta   90.00
_cell.angle_gamma   90.00
#
_symmetry.space_group_name_H-M   'P 1'
#
loop_
_entity.id
_entity.type
_entity.pdbx_description
1 polymer ?
#
loop_
_entity_poly.entity_id
_entity_poly.type
_entity_poly.pdbx_seq_one_letter_code
_entity_poly.pdbx_strand_id
1 'polypeptide(L)'
;MAFILDDILLAPVKMTVWVAEKLRDSALQEMTDEAGIYEELLHLQMQFEMDEIDEAEFERREQDVMERLDRARQLKKEMDGP
;
A
#
# COMPACT_ATOMS: atom_id res chain seq x y z
N MET A 1 -11.49 16.48 25.77
CA MET A 1 -10.11 16.85 25.39
C MET A 1 -9.43 15.61 24.79
N ALA A 2 -9.84 15.19 23.60
CA ALA A 2 -9.33 14.01 22.92
C ALA A 2 -9.22 14.31 21.42
N PHE A 3 -8.36 15.27 21.07
CA PHE A 3 -8.20 15.74 19.69
C PHE A 3 -6.79 15.50 19.14
N ILE A 4 -5.85 14.97 19.96
CA ILE A 4 -4.45 14.80 19.56
C ILE A 4 -4.12 13.32 19.24
N LEU A 5 -4.93 12.37 19.73
CA LEU A 5 -4.67 10.94 19.53
C LEU A 5 -5.14 10.46 18.16
N ASP A 6 -6.34 10.86 17.73
CA ASP A 6 -6.89 10.48 16.41
C ASP A 6 -6.04 11.02 15.25
N ASP A 7 -5.53 12.24 15.36
CA ASP A 7 -4.73 12.86 14.29
C ASP A 7 -3.31 12.30 14.18
N ILE A 8 -2.73 11.79 15.27
CA ILE A 8 -1.41 11.13 15.26
C ILE A 8 -1.50 9.67 14.82
N LEU A 9 -2.58 8.96 15.14
CA LEU A 9 -2.80 7.58 14.67
C LEU A 9 -3.03 7.53 13.16
N LEU A 10 -3.68 8.56 12.60
CA LEU A 10 -3.89 8.70 11.16
C LEU A 10 -2.76 9.46 10.43
N ALA A 11 -1.78 10.01 11.17
CA ALA A 11 -0.64 10.73 10.57
C ALA A 11 0.26 9.86 9.68
N PRO A 12 0.55 8.58 9.99
CA PRO A 12 1.26 7.69 9.08
C PRO A 12 0.48 7.46 7.80
N VAL A 13 -0.85 7.31 7.90
CA VAL A 13 -1.74 7.01 6.77
C VAL A 13 -1.86 8.20 5.84
N LYS A 14 -2.10 9.41 6.36
CA LYS A 14 -2.09 10.63 5.52
C LYS A 14 -0.75 10.85 4.85
N MET A 15 0.35 10.46 5.51
CA MET A 15 1.69 10.53 4.94
C MET A 15 1.92 9.45 3.88
N THR A 16 1.48 8.20 4.09
CA THR A 16 1.61 7.11 3.11
C THR A 16 0.67 7.30 1.92
N VAL A 17 -0.55 7.78 2.11
CA VAL A 17 -1.48 8.17 1.03
C VAL A 17 -0.88 9.31 0.21
N TRP A 18 -0.34 10.36 0.84
CA TRP A 18 0.34 11.45 0.13
C TRP A 18 1.59 10.97 -0.63
N VAL A 19 2.38 10.08 -0.03
CA VAL A 19 3.53 9.45 -0.69
C VAL A 19 3.07 8.55 -1.83
N ALA A 20 1.98 7.80 -1.68
CA ALA A 20 1.40 6.93 -2.70
C ALA A 20 0.78 7.73 -3.85
N GLU A 21 0.11 8.85 -3.58
CA GLU A 21 -0.38 9.79 -4.60
C GLU A 21 0.78 10.43 -5.35
N LYS A 22 1.83 10.85 -4.63
CA LYS A 22 3.05 11.40 -5.27
C LYS A 22 3.82 10.37 -6.07
N LEU A 23 3.83 9.12 -5.61
CA LEU A 23 4.42 7.98 -6.31
C LEU A 23 3.56 7.59 -7.51
N ARG A 24 2.23 7.61 -7.41
CA ARG A 24 1.30 7.43 -8.54
C ARG A 24 1.56 8.44 -9.64
N ASP A 25 1.72 9.72 -9.28
CA ASP A 25 2.01 10.79 -10.25
C ASP A 25 3.40 10.65 -10.92
N SER A 26 4.39 10.04 -10.24
CA SER A 26 5.77 9.97 -10.72
C SER A 26 6.17 8.60 -11.32
N ALA A 27 5.54 7.50 -10.90
CA ALA A 27 5.88 6.12 -11.27
C ALA A 27 5.01 5.54 -12.40
N LEU A 28 3.86 6.17 -12.70
CA LEU A 28 3.00 5.75 -13.82
C LEU A 28 3.66 5.88 -15.21
N GLN A 29 4.79 6.59 -15.34
CA GLN A 29 5.47 6.66 -16.63
C GLN A 29 6.23 5.36 -17.00
N GLU A 30 6.56 4.46 -16.05
CA GLU A 30 7.34 3.25 -16.38
C GLU A 30 6.95 1.95 -15.64
N MET A 31 6.08 1.95 -14.61
CA MET A 31 5.79 0.72 -13.83
C MET A 31 4.30 0.54 -13.49
N THR A 32 3.53 0.08 -14.48
CA THR A 32 2.07 -0.12 -14.37
C THR A 32 1.69 -1.24 -13.39
N ASP A 33 2.52 -2.27 -13.22
CA ASP A 33 2.21 -3.42 -12.36
C ASP A 33 2.32 -3.11 -10.86
N GLU A 34 3.30 -2.29 -10.45
CA GLU A 34 3.45 -1.91 -9.03
C GLU A 34 2.34 -0.95 -8.59
N ALA A 35 1.89 -0.06 -9.47
CA ALA A 35 0.83 0.90 -9.18
C ALA A 35 -0.50 0.22 -8.76
N GLY A 36 -0.88 -0.87 -9.42
CA GLY A 36 -2.09 -1.63 -9.07
C GLY A 36 -1.99 -2.31 -7.70
N ILE A 37 -0.81 -2.80 -7.34
CA ILE A 37 -0.56 -3.41 -6.02
C ILE A 37 -0.64 -2.35 -4.90
N TYR A 38 -0.11 -1.15 -5.14
CA TYR A 38 -0.23 -0.04 -4.19
C TYR A 38 -1.67 0.42 -3.97
N GLU A 39 -2.49 0.45 -5.03
CA GLU A 39 -3.93 0.75 -4.92
C GLU A 39 -4.67 -0.31 -4.09
N GLU A 40 -4.30 -1.59 -4.26
CA GLU A 40 -4.87 -2.71 -3.49
C GLU A 40 -4.55 -2.61 -1.99
N LEU A 41 -3.29 -2.26 -1.63
CA LEU A 41 -2.89 -2.05 -0.23
C LEU A 41 -3.64 -0.87 0.41
N LEU A 42 -3.80 0.24 -0.33
CA LEU A 42 -4.55 1.41 0.13
C LEU A 42 -6.01 1.05 0.45
N HIS A 43 -6.64 0.24 -0.42
CA HIS A 43 -8.00 -0.20 -0.21
C HIS A 43 -8.14 -1.12 1.02
N LEU A 44 -7.20 -2.03 1.25
CA LEU A 44 -7.17 -2.86 2.47
C LEU A 44 -7.05 -2.02 3.73
N GLN A 45 -6.19 -0.98 3.72
CA GLN A 45 -6.04 -0.06 4.84
C GLN A 45 -7.36 0.69 5.13
N MET A 46 -8.06 1.15 4.10
CA MET A 46 -9.37 1.80 4.26
C MET A 46 -10.41 0.86 4.87
N GLN A 47 -10.45 -0.40 4.42
CA GLN A 47 -11.38 -1.40 4.97
C GLN A 47 -11.13 -1.66 6.46
N PHE A 48 -9.86 -1.75 6.86
CA PHE A 48 -9.48 -1.91 8.26
C PHE A 48 -9.86 -0.68 9.09
N GLU A 49 -9.58 0.53 8.59
CA GLU A 49 -9.94 1.79 9.27
C GLU A 49 -11.45 2.00 9.41
N MET A 50 -12.24 1.45 8.51
CA MET A 50 -13.70 1.49 8.54
C MET A 50 -14.32 0.35 9.37
N ASP A 51 -13.49 -0.45 10.08
CA ASP A 51 -13.90 -1.65 10.81
C ASP A 51 -14.65 -2.68 9.93
N GLU A 52 -14.44 -2.65 8.60
CA GLU A 52 -15.02 -3.62 7.67
C GLU A 52 -14.28 -4.97 7.69
N ILE A 53 -13.00 -4.94 8.08
CA ILE A 53 -12.16 -6.11 8.32
C ILE A 53 -11.43 -5.95 9.66
N ASP A 54 -11.17 -7.08 10.33
CA ASP A 54 -10.36 -7.09 11.55
C ASP A 54 -8.85 -7.13 11.24
N GLU A 55 -8.03 -6.95 12.28
CA GLU A 55 -6.57 -6.90 12.19
C GLU A 55 -6.00 -8.20 11.61
N ALA A 56 -6.52 -9.37 12.00
CA ALA A 56 -6.04 -10.66 11.53
C ALA A 56 -6.35 -10.87 10.03
N GLU A 57 -7.52 -10.42 9.58
CA GLU A 57 -7.92 -10.41 8.17
C GLU A 57 -7.06 -9.43 7.37
N PHE A 58 -6.81 -8.23 7.90
CA PHE A 58 -5.93 -7.23 7.29
C PHE A 58 -4.51 -7.77 7.10
N GLU A 59 -3.86 -8.25 8.16
CA GLU A 59 -2.50 -8.79 8.12
C GLU A 59 -2.38 -9.95 7.12
N ARG A 60 -3.35 -10.87 7.11
CA ARG A 60 -3.34 -12.01 6.18
C ARG A 60 -3.42 -11.56 4.73
N ARG A 61 -4.26 -10.56 4.42
CA ARG A 61 -4.45 -10.05 3.06
C ARG A 61 -3.27 -9.18 2.64
N GLU A 62 -2.77 -8.31 3.52
CA GLU A 62 -1.58 -7.50 3.28
C GLU A 62 -0.38 -8.38 2.92
N GLN A 63 -0.16 -9.46 3.67
CA GLN A 63 0.92 -10.42 3.42
C GLN A 63 0.83 -11.02 2.00
N ASP A 64 -0.36 -11.42 1.53
CA ASP A 64 -0.55 -11.98 0.18
C ASP A 64 -0.28 -10.94 -0.92
N VAL A 65 -0.72 -9.69 -0.71
CA VAL A 65 -0.47 -8.58 -1.63
C VAL A 65 1.03 -8.24 -1.70
N MET A 66 1.72 -8.25 -0.56
CA MET A 66 3.16 -8.02 -0.48
C MET A 66 3.97 -9.15 -1.12
N GLU A 67 3.57 -10.42 -0.97
CA GLU A 67 4.21 -11.53 -1.68
C GLU A 67 4.09 -11.40 -3.21
N ARG A 68 2.96 -10.91 -3.70
CA ARG A 68 2.78 -10.64 -5.14
C ARG A 68 3.71 -9.53 -5.62
N LEU A 69 3.92 -8.48 -4.81
CA LEU A 69 4.86 -7.40 -5.12
C LEU A 69 6.29 -7.92 -5.24
N ASP A 70 6.71 -8.75 -4.29
CA ASP A 70 8.06 -9.32 -4.28
C ASP A 70 8.29 -10.21 -5.52
N ARG A 71 7.30 -11.03 -5.90
CA ARG A 71 7.39 -11.85 -7.11
C ARG A 71 7.46 -10.98 -8.37
N ALA A 72 6.64 -9.93 -8.48
CA ALA A 72 6.66 -9.02 -9.63
C ALA A 72 8.03 -8.32 -9.76
N ARG A 73 8.62 -7.89 -8.64
CA ARG A 73 9.95 -7.29 -8.61
C ARG A 73 11.06 -8.25 -8.98
N GLN A 74 11.00 -9.49 -8.51
CA GLN A 74 11.97 -10.54 -8.87
C GLN A 74 11.93 -10.82 -10.37
N LEU A 75 10.74 -11.00 -10.94
CA LEU A 75 10.57 -11.21 -12.39
C LEU A 75 11.14 -10.05 -13.20
N LYS A 76 10.85 -8.80 -12.81
CA LYS A 76 11.41 -7.63 -13.49
C LYS A 76 12.94 -7.62 -13.43
N LYS A 77 13.52 -7.91 -12.26
CA LYS A 77 14.98 -7.96 -12.08
C LYS A 77 15.65 -9.09 -12.90
N GLU A 78 14.96 -10.21 -13.10
CA GLU A 78 15.44 -11.29 -13.97
C GLU A 78 15.36 -10.93 -15.47
N MET A 79 14.33 -10.17 -15.87
CA MET A 79 14.16 -9.69 -17.24
C MET A 79 15.13 -8.57 -17.60
N ASP A 80 15.42 -7.66 -16.67
CA ASP A 80 16.36 -6.55 -16.80
C ASP A 80 17.81 -6.97 -16.48
N GLY A 81 18.24 -8.18 -16.90
CA GLY A 81 19.53 -8.80 -16.54
C GLY A 81 20.78 -7.87 -16.59
N PRO A 82 21.87 -8.25 -15.86
CA PRO A 82 22.95 -7.36 -15.40
C PRO A 82 23.65 -6.52 -16.49
#